data_AF-A0A1I4ECD3-F1
#
_entry.id   AF-A0A1I4ECD3-F1
#
_cell.length_a   1.000
_cell.length_b   1.000
_cell.length_c   1.000
_cell.angle_alpha   90.00
_cell.angle_beta   90.00
_cell.angle_gamma   90.00
#
_symmetry.space_group_name_H-M   'P 1'
#
loop_
_entity.id
_entity.type
_entity.pdbx_description
1 polymer ?
#
loop_
_entity_poly.entity_id
_entity_poly.type
_entity_poly.pdbx_seq_one_letter_code
_entity_poly.pdbx_strand_id
1 'polypeptide(L)' 'MTHSEHIKVTIKKFSELTGLTENAIRQYIKKGQWKYKIHWHKAPNGRIFINAKAAYAWIEGIGA' A
#
# COMPACT_ATOMS: atom_id res chain seq x y z
N MET A 1 7.07 -7.56 22.52
CA MET A 1 7.17 -6.79 21.25
C MET A 1 6.12 -7.35 20.29
N THR A 2 5.03 -6.61 20.13
CA THR A 2 3.76 -7.00 19.50
C THR A 2 3.93 -7.32 18.01
N HIS A 3 3.72 -8.59 17.64
CA HIS A 3 3.73 -9.12 16.28
C HIS A 3 2.35 -8.99 15.60
N SER A 4 1.71 -7.81 15.70
CA SER A 4 0.31 -7.64 15.26
C SER A 4 0.22 -6.84 13.96
N GLU A 5 0.11 -7.56 12.84
CA GLU A 5 -0.64 -7.21 11.62
C GLU A 5 -0.29 -5.92 10.86
N HIS A 6 0.98 -5.72 10.54
CA HIS A 6 1.34 -4.87 9.39
C HIS A 6 1.68 -5.75 8.19
N ILE A 7 0.67 -6.25 7.49
CA ILE A 7 0.90 -6.97 6.23
C ILE A 7 1.41 -5.96 5.19
N LYS A 8 2.73 -5.87 5.10
CA LYS A 8 3.44 -5.14 4.06
C LYS A 8 3.56 -6.05 2.85
N VAL A 9 2.84 -5.74 1.79
CA VAL A 9 2.85 -6.55 0.56
C VAL A 9 3.48 -5.79 -0.59
N THR A 10 3.99 -6.51 -1.58
CA THR A 10 4.45 -5.87 -2.83
C THR A 10 3.26 -5.31 -3.62
N ILE A 11 3.52 -4.41 -4.56
CA ILE A 11 2.49 -3.89 -5.48
C ILE A 11 1.77 -5.04 -6.19
N LYS A 12 2.52 -6.03 -6.71
CA LYS A 12 1.94 -7.21 -7.37
C LYS A 12 0.99 -7.97 -6.44
N LYS A 13 1.43 -8.26 -5.20
CA LYS A 13 0.57 -9.00 -4.27
C LYS A 13 -0.66 -8.18 -3.85
N PHE A 14 -0.51 -6.87 -3.66
CA PHE A 14 -1.66 -6.01 -3.37
C PHE A 14 -2.65 -5.93 -4.53
N SER A 15 -2.14 -5.92 -5.77
CA SER A 15 -2.94 -5.97 -6.99
C SER A 15 -3.79 -7.25 -7.04
N GLU A 16 -3.20 -8.40 -6.75
CA GLU A 16 -3.91 -9.68 -6.65
C GLU A 16 -4.98 -9.70 -5.55
N LEU A 17 -4.72 -9.06 -4.41
CA LEU A 17 -5.63 -9.04 -3.26
C LEU A 17 -6.83 -8.12 -3.46
N THR A 18 -6.64 -6.99 -4.13
CA THR A 18 -7.67 -5.93 -4.26
C THR A 18 -8.38 -5.92 -5.61
N GLY A 19 -7.83 -6.60 -6.62
CA GLY A 19 -8.29 -6.47 -8.00
C GLY A 19 -7.88 -5.15 -8.68
N LEU A 20 -7.19 -4.25 -7.98
CA LEU A 20 -6.60 -3.06 -8.60
C LEU A 20 -5.46 -3.46 -9.52
N THR A 21 -5.31 -2.78 -10.65
CA THR A 21 -4.13 -2.97 -11.49
C THR A 21 -2.88 -2.39 -10.82
N GLU A 22 -1.69 -2.97 -11.08
CA GLU A 22 -0.43 -2.40 -10.61
C GLU A 22 -0.25 -0.93 -11.05
N ASN A 23 -0.76 -0.57 -12.23
CA ASN A 23 -0.73 0.80 -12.72
C ASN A 23 -1.58 1.74 -11.86
N ALA A 24 -2.80 1.33 -11.46
CA ALA A 24 -3.65 2.13 -10.57
C ALA A 24 -2.94 2.41 -9.23
N ILE A 25 -2.32 1.39 -8.65
CA ILE A 25 -1.54 1.52 -7.41
C ILE A 25 -0.38 2.53 -7.58
N ARG A 26 0.37 2.43 -8.69
CA ARG A 26 1.45 3.39 -9.00
C ARG A 26 0.93 4.80 -9.23
N GLN A 27 -0.26 4.96 -9.80
CA GLN A 27 -0.90 6.26 -9.97
C GLN A 27 -1.30 6.88 -8.63
N TYR A 28 -1.84 6.10 -7.68
CA TYR A 28 -2.15 6.59 -6.33
C TYR A 28 -0.91 7.11 -5.61
N ILE A 29 0.22 6.41 -5.76
CA ILE A 29 1.52 6.86 -5.23
C ILE A 29 2.00 8.11 -5.97
N LYS A 30 2.01 8.10 -7.30
CA LYS A 30 2.51 9.21 -8.14
C LYS A 30 1.72 10.51 -7.93
N LYS A 31 0.39 10.40 -7.79
CA LYS A 31 -0.51 11.53 -7.53
C LYS A 31 -0.48 11.99 -6.06
N GLY A 32 0.25 11.30 -5.19
CA GLY A 32 0.35 11.63 -3.76
C GLY A 32 -0.94 11.37 -2.97
N GLN A 33 -1.88 10.59 -3.53
CA GLN A 33 -3.08 10.14 -2.82
C GLN A 33 -2.67 9.16 -1.71
N TRP A 34 -1.78 8.23 -2.02
CA TRP A 34 -1.17 7.34 -1.05
C TRP A 34 0.12 7.96 -0.50
N LYS A 35 0.09 8.29 0.80
CA LYS A 35 1.19 8.98 1.49
C LYS A 35 2.33 8.02 1.86
N TYR A 36 3.57 8.48 1.67
CA TYR A 36 4.77 7.76 2.09
C TYR A 36 4.76 7.54 3.61
N LYS A 37 5.25 6.39 4.07
CA LYS A 37 5.21 5.89 5.46
C LYS A 37 3.81 5.59 6.04
N ILE A 38 2.73 5.99 5.36
CA ILE A 38 1.36 5.65 5.76
C ILE A 38 0.85 4.49 4.92
N HIS A 39 0.70 4.72 3.61
CA HIS A 39 0.12 3.76 2.66
C HIS A 39 1.19 2.92 1.98
N TRP A 40 2.39 3.45 1.81
CA TRP A 40 3.48 2.75 1.14
C TRP A 40 4.84 3.16 1.69
N HIS A 41 5.84 2.30 1.50
CA HIS A 41 7.24 2.58 1.81
C HIS A 41 8.16 1.96 0.76
N LYS A 42 9.35 2.55 0.62
CA LYS A 42 10.43 2.05 -0.24
C LYS A 42 11.45 1.36 0.66
N ALA A 43 11.71 0.08 0.40
CA ALA A 43 12.74 -0.66 1.10
C ALA A 43 14.14 -0.25 0.60
N PRO A 44 15.21 -0.53 1.37
CA PRO A 44 16.59 -0.22 0.96
C PRO A 44 16.99 -0.82 -0.38
N ASN A 45 16.39 -1.96 -0.78
CA ASN A 45 16.59 -2.62 -2.06
C ASN A 45 15.82 -1.97 -3.24
N GLY A 46 15.22 -0.80 -3.03
CA GLY A 46 14.46 -0.07 -4.05
C GLY A 46 13.03 -0.56 -4.30
N ARG A 47 12.61 -1.67 -3.69
CA ARG A 47 11.25 -2.21 -3.86
C ARG A 47 10.22 -1.39 -3.07
N ILE A 48 9.03 -1.26 -3.64
CA ILE A 48 7.89 -0.61 -3.00
C ILE A 48 7.01 -1.66 -2.34
N PHE A 49 6.65 -1.39 -1.10
CA PHE A 49 5.73 -2.18 -0.31
C PHE A 49 4.54 -1.31 0.11
N ILE A 50 3.35 -1.88 0.01
CA ILE A 50 2.08 -1.27 0.40
C ILE A 50 1.75 -1.73 1.82
N ASN A 51 1.39 -0.78 2.68
CA ASN A 51 0.76 -1.07 3.95
C ASN A 51 -0.70 -1.42 3.66
N ALA A 52 -1.02 -2.71 3.58
CA ALA A 52 -2.33 -3.17 3.13
C ALA A 52 -3.46 -2.59 3.99
N LYS A 53 -3.27 -2.54 5.32
CA LYS A 53 -4.25 -1.99 6.26
C LYS A 53 -4.63 -0.54 5.94
N ALA A 54 -3.63 0.33 5.79
CA ALA A 54 -3.87 1.75 5.48
C ALA A 54 -4.45 1.94 4.07
N ALA A 55 -3.98 1.15 3.10
CA ALA A 55 -4.50 1.19 1.73
C ALA A 55 -5.98 0.75 1.67
N TYR A 56 -6.37 -0.31 2.40
CA TYR A 56 -7.78 -0.72 2.51
C TYR A 56 -8.64 0.34 3.17
N ALA A 57 -8.20 0.90 4.30
CA ALA A 57 -8.94 1.97 4.99
C ALA A 57 -9.16 3.20 4.08
N TRP A 58 -8.19 3.52 3.23
CA TRP A 58 -8.34 4.56 2.22
C TRP A 58 -9.35 4.19 1.11
N ILE A 59 -9.29 2.95 0.60
CA ILE A 59 -10.23 2.44 -0.43
C ILE A 59 -11.66 2.44 0.10
N GLU A 60 -11.86 2.03 1.35
CA GLU A 60 -13.17 1.98 2.02
C GLU A 60 -13.68 3.36 2.46
N GLY A 61 -12.88 4.41 2.33
CA GLY A 61 -13.23 5.77 2.73
C GLY A 61 -13.28 5.99 4.25
N ILE A 62 -12.74 5.06 5.04
CA ILE A 62 -12.74 5.10 6.51
C ILE A 62 -11.66 6.07 7.06
N GLY A 63 -10.78 6.56 6.18
CA GLY A 63 -9.68 7.46 6.55
C GLY A 63 -8.42 6.67 6.90
N ALA A 64 -7.26 7.21 6.52
CA ALA A 64 -5.97 6.53 6.59
C ALA A 64 -5.07 7.05 7.70
#